data_AF-A0A855FNF4-F1
#
_entry.id   AF-A0A855FNF4-F1
#
_cell.length_a   1.000
_cell.length_b   1.000
_cell.length_c   1.000
_cell.angle_alpha   90.00
_cell.angle_beta   90.00
_cell.angle_gamma   90.00
#
_symmetry.space_group_name_H-M   'P 1'
#
loop_
_entity.id
_entity.type
_entity.pdbx_description
1 polymer ?
#
loop_
_entity_poly.entity_id
_entity_poly.type
_entity_poly.pdbx_seq_one_letter_code
_entity_poly.pdbx_strand_id
1 'polypeptide(L)'
;MMKFQRIYSGTLWVLDTIFFRLFAWYWLMVLFIHIFSYTEARDSMRKESMFPFEVAVFQTDGSFEDISYTADRDVRPENTSYLAPVPNGHKKYGEYSSFSYQVIKQQPQQQLIQTVSKDDERTTWATYVATHDSIMPLTTRIYAFDYMPASAAAAFVVVQLLKCFIRYLIWRNQIRLSCSAEY
;
A
#
# COMPACT_ATOMS: atom_id res chain seq x y z
N MET A 1 12.10 -11.89 52.04
CA MET A 1 11.83 -12.47 50.70
C MET A 1 10.56 -11.93 50.01
N MET A 2 9.88 -10.88 50.51
CA MET A 2 8.66 -10.32 49.87
C MET A 2 8.90 -9.13 48.91
N LYS A 3 10.03 -8.43 48.98
CA LYS A 3 10.33 -7.29 48.10
C LYS A 3 10.67 -7.71 46.66
N PHE A 4 11.33 -8.86 46.47
CA PHE A 4 11.76 -9.33 45.15
C PHE A 4 10.60 -9.78 44.26
N GLN A 5 9.58 -10.42 44.84
CA GLN A 5 8.40 -10.92 44.12
C GLN A 5 7.50 -9.77 43.61
N ARG A 6 7.40 -8.67 44.38
CA ARG A 6 6.63 -7.47 44.02
C ARG A 6 7.35 -6.61 42.97
N ILE A 7 8.69 -6.61 42.96
CA ILE A 7 9.48 -5.97 41.90
C ILE A 7 9.33 -6.75 40.60
N TYR A 8 9.52 -8.08 40.62
CA TYR A 8 9.35 -8.94 39.44
C TYR A 8 7.96 -8.84 38.81
N SER A 9 6.89 -8.80 39.62
CA SER A 9 5.53 -8.63 39.06
C SER A 9 5.31 -7.24 38.46
N GLY A 10 5.96 -6.20 39.00
CA GLY A 10 5.89 -4.84 38.47
C GLY A 10 6.68 -4.66 37.18
N THR A 11 7.88 -5.21 37.08
CA THR A 11 8.69 -5.17 35.83
C THR A 11 8.07 -6.00 34.72
N LEU A 12 7.51 -7.18 35.01
CA LEU A 12 6.76 -7.96 34.01
C LEU A 12 5.55 -7.19 33.48
N TRP A 13 4.79 -6.52 34.36
CA TRP A 13 3.64 -5.71 33.94
C TRP A 13 4.04 -4.53 33.05
N VAL A 14 5.15 -3.86 33.37
CA VAL A 14 5.68 -2.74 32.59
C VAL A 14 6.18 -3.22 31.22
N LEU A 15 6.89 -4.36 31.19
CA LEU A 15 7.36 -4.99 29.96
C LEU A 15 6.19 -5.39 29.06
N ASP A 16 5.20 -6.13 29.57
CA ASP A 16 4.00 -6.51 28.81
C ASP A 16 3.27 -5.30 28.23
N THR A 17 3.18 -4.23 29.01
CA THR A 17 2.55 -2.99 28.55
C THR A 17 3.36 -2.30 27.45
N ILE A 18 4.69 -2.33 27.52
CA ILE A 18 5.56 -1.75 26.48
C ILE A 18 5.53 -2.62 25.22
N PHE A 19 5.63 -3.94 25.35
CA PHE A 19 5.56 -4.87 24.23
C PHE A 19 4.21 -4.78 23.52
N PHE A 20 3.10 -4.77 24.26
CA PHE A 20 1.77 -4.60 23.67
C PHE A 20 1.67 -3.27 22.90
N ARG A 21 2.24 -2.19 23.42
CA ARG A 21 2.21 -0.88 22.75
C ARG A 21 3.04 -0.86 21.47
N LEU A 22 4.24 -1.42 21.50
CA LEU A 22 5.10 -1.51 20.32
C LEU A 22 4.47 -2.41 19.25
N PHE A 23 3.89 -3.53 19.68
CA PHE A 23 3.20 -4.46 18.79
C PHE A 23 1.95 -3.83 18.17
N ALA A 24 1.10 -3.17 18.97
CA ALA A 24 -0.08 -2.48 18.49
C ALA A 24 0.27 -1.33 17.55
N TRP A 25 1.33 -0.56 17.88
CA TRP A 25 1.81 0.51 17.01
C TRP A 25 2.31 -0.02 15.67
N TYR A 26 3.13 -1.08 15.68
CA TYR A 26 3.64 -1.71 14.46
C TYR A 26 2.50 -2.26 13.58
N TRP A 27 1.53 -2.97 14.19
CA TRP A 27 0.35 -3.47 13.46
C TRP A 27 -0.48 -2.34 12.85
N LEU A 28 -0.72 -1.27 13.61
CA LEU A 28 -1.43 -0.10 13.10
C LEU A 28 -0.65 0.59 11.98
N MET A 29 0.67 0.67 12.06
CA MET A 29 1.50 1.23 11.00
C MET A 29 1.33 0.43 9.70
N VAL A 30 1.42 -0.90 9.76
CA VAL A 30 1.18 -1.77 8.59
C VAL A 30 -0.22 -1.57 8.02
N LEU A 31 -1.24 -1.46 8.89
CA LEU A 31 -2.61 -1.19 8.47
C LEU A 31 -2.73 0.18 7.76
N PHE A 32 -2.14 1.24 8.31
CA PHE A 32 -2.18 2.57 7.72
C PHE A 32 -1.47 2.65 6.37
N ILE A 33 -0.36 1.94 6.18
CA ILE A 33 0.31 1.83 4.88
C ILE A 33 -0.67 1.29 3.83
N HIS A 34 -1.43 0.25 4.16
CA HIS A 34 -2.42 -0.32 3.25
C HIS A 34 -3.58 0.64 3.00
N ILE A 35 -4.05 1.36 4.04
CA ILE A 35 -5.11 2.36 3.90
C ILE A 35 -4.66 3.49 2.98
N PHE A 36 -3.48 4.06 3.18
CA PHE A 36 -2.97 5.16 2.34
C PHE A 36 -2.75 4.71 0.90
N SER A 37 -2.15 3.54 0.70
CA SER A 37 -2.00 2.92 -0.63
C SER A 37 -3.35 2.75 -1.33
N TYR A 38 -4.36 2.27 -0.61
CA TYR A 38 -5.71 2.09 -1.17
C TYR A 38 -6.40 3.43 -1.47
N THR A 39 -6.30 4.41 -0.57
CA THR A 39 -6.94 5.72 -0.78
C THR A 39 -6.32 6.45 -1.96
N GLU A 40 -4.99 6.44 -2.10
CA GLU A 40 -4.32 7.10 -3.21
C GLU A 40 -4.60 6.39 -4.53
N ALA A 41 -4.57 5.05 -4.55
CA ALA A 41 -5.00 4.30 -5.73
C ALA A 41 -6.43 4.68 -6.11
N ARG A 42 -7.38 4.69 -5.17
CA ARG A 42 -8.79 5.02 -5.43
C ARG A 42 -8.99 6.46 -5.92
N ASP A 43 -8.31 7.42 -5.30
CA ASP A 43 -8.40 8.83 -5.71
C ASP A 43 -7.76 9.07 -7.08
N SER A 44 -6.66 8.37 -7.36
CA SER A 44 -6.02 8.31 -8.68
C SER A 44 -6.99 7.76 -9.72
N MET A 45 -7.74 6.69 -9.37
CA MET A 45 -8.74 6.14 -10.28
C MET A 45 -9.89 7.10 -10.57
N ARG A 46 -10.39 7.78 -9.54
CA ARG A 46 -11.57 8.64 -9.62
C ARG A 46 -11.29 9.94 -10.38
N LYS A 47 -10.05 10.42 -10.37
CA LYS A 47 -9.70 11.68 -11.00
C LYS A 47 -9.40 11.57 -12.49
N GLU A 48 -9.26 10.36 -13.06
CA GLU A 48 -8.93 10.03 -14.47
C GLU A 48 -7.64 10.67 -15.03
N SER A 49 -7.34 11.91 -14.67
CA SER A 49 -6.14 12.70 -14.99
C SER A 49 -4.89 12.30 -14.19
N MET A 50 -5.04 11.44 -13.18
CA MET A 50 -3.94 10.95 -12.33
C MET A 50 -4.03 9.44 -12.17
N PHE A 51 -4.15 8.70 -13.26
CA PHE A 51 -3.82 7.27 -13.28
C PHE A 51 -2.34 7.12 -13.68
N PRO A 52 -1.32 7.51 -12.87
CA PRO A 52 0.07 7.35 -13.30
C PRO A 52 0.44 5.87 -13.18
N PHE A 53 0.04 5.08 -14.17
CA PHE A 53 0.59 3.75 -14.34
C PHE A 53 1.24 3.65 -15.71
N GLU A 54 2.36 2.93 -15.70
CA GLU A 54 3.14 2.68 -16.89
C GLU A 54 2.60 1.44 -17.60
N VAL A 55 2.40 1.59 -18.90
CA VAL A 55 1.95 0.52 -19.79
C VAL A 55 3.07 0.14 -20.73
N ALA A 56 3.15 -1.15 -21.05
CA ALA A 56 4.16 -1.64 -21.97
C ALA A 56 3.68 -1.44 -23.40
N VAL A 57 4.51 -0.84 -24.22
CA VAL A 57 4.29 -0.63 -25.64
C VAL A 57 5.38 -1.34 -26.41
N PHE A 58 4.97 -2.14 -27.39
CA PHE A 58 5.85 -3.03 -28.15
C PHE A 58 6.09 -2.48 -29.53
N GLN A 59 7.36 -2.35 -29.90
CA GLN A 59 7.77 -1.98 -31.25
C GLN A 59 7.77 -3.21 -32.17
N THR A 60 7.81 -2.99 -33.48
CA THR A 60 7.82 -4.06 -34.48
C THR A 60 9.05 -4.97 -34.41
N ASP A 61 10.14 -4.50 -33.82
CA ASP A 61 11.37 -5.27 -33.60
C ASP A 61 11.31 -6.19 -32.36
N GLY A 62 10.22 -6.12 -31.59
CA GLY A 62 10.02 -6.88 -30.36
C GLY A 62 10.60 -6.22 -29.10
N SER A 63 11.24 -5.05 -29.24
CA SER A 63 11.61 -4.22 -28.09
C SER A 63 10.36 -3.58 -27.46
N PHE A 64 10.49 -3.14 -26.22
CA PHE A 64 9.40 -2.47 -25.52
C PHE A 64 9.87 -1.25 -24.73
N GLU A 65 8.93 -0.32 -24.60
CA GLU A 65 9.05 0.89 -23.79
C GLU A 65 7.85 0.99 -22.87
N ASP A 66 8.09 1.51 -21.67
CA ASP A 66 7.04 1.95 -20.77
C ASP A 66 6.61 3.35 -21.15
N ILE A 67 5.31 3.57 -21.23
CA ILE A 67 4.75 4.91 -21.39
C ILE A 67 3.81 5.20 -20.23
N SER A 68 3.80 6.46 -19.80
CA SER A 68 2.83 6.92 -18.82
C SER A 68 1.45 6.98 -19.46
N TYR A 69 0.55 6.11 -19.03
CA TYR A 69 -0.84 6.13 -19.50
C TYR A 69 -1.62 7.21 -18.75
N THR A 70 -2.36 8.04 -19.49
CA THR A 70 -3.30 9.00 -18.91
C THR A 70 -4.65 8.78 -19.58
N ALA A 71 -5.75 8.68 -18.82
CA ALA A 71 -7.07 8.37 -19.38
C ALA A 71 -7.53 9.37 -20.48
N ASP A 72 -7.02 10.61 -20.44
CA ASP A 72 -7.32 11.64 -21.42
C ASP A 72 -6.55 11.51 -22.76
N ARG A 73 -5.55 10.62 -22.83
CA ARG A 73 -4.74 10.40 -24.03
C ARG A 73 -4.36 8.92 -24.15
N ASP A 74 -5.01 8.21 -25.06
CA ASP A 74 -4.47 6.97 -25.63
C ASP A 74 -3.24 7.33 -26.47
N VAL A 75 -2.10 7.55 -25.78
CA VAL A 75 -0.82 7.82 -26.43
C VAL A 75 -0.29 6.49 -26.93
N ARG A 76 -0.61 6.12 -28.17
CA ARG A 76 0.09 5.04 -28.86
C ARG A 76 1.08 5.66 -29.85
N PRO A 77 2.40 5.52 -29.64
CA PRO A 77 3.38 5.87 -30.64
C PRO A 77 3.11 5.14 -31.96
N GLU A 78 3.40 5.77 -33.10
CA GLU A 78 3.22 5.12 -34.41
C GLU A 78 4.02 3.82 -34.51
N ASN A 79 3.47 2.82 -35.21
CA ASN A 79 4.09 1.49 -35.39
C ASN A 79 4.32 0.69 -34.11
N THR A 80 3.51 0.93 -33.08
CA THR A 80 3.57 0.16 -31.83
C THR A 80 2.26 -0.57 -31.52
N SER A 81 2.35 -1.59 -30.67
CA SER A 81 1.23 -2.42 -30.23
C SER A 81 1.21 -2.50 -28.70
N TYR A 82 0.02 -2.60 -28.12
CA TYR A 82 -0.14 -2.91 -26.68
C TYR A 82 -0.15 -4.42 -26.39
N LEU A 83 -0.21 -5.25 -27.44
CA LEU A 83 -0.15 -6.70 -27.29
C LEU A 83 1.30 -7.13 -27.15
N ALA A 84 1.61 -7.79 -26.03
CA ALA A 84 2.92 -8.31 -25.77
C ALA A 84 3.24 -9.48 -26.71
N PRO A 85 4.39 -9.45 -27.42
CA PRO A 85 4.83 -10.53 -28.29
C PRO A 85 5.33 -11.74 -27.49
N VAL A 86 5.81 -11.51 -26.27
CA VAL A 86 6.34 -12.53 -25.35
C VAL A 86 5.65 -12.39 -23.98
N PRO A 87 5.53 -13.48 -23.20
CA PRO A 87 4.70 -13.50 -21.99
C PRO A 87 5.24 -12.64 -20.84
N ASN A 88 6.50 -12.26 -20.86
CA ASN A 88 7.11 -11.41 -19.83
C ASN A 88 8.27 -10.60 -20.39
N GLY A 89 8.57 -9.49 -19.73
CA GLY A 89 9.73 -8.66 -20.06
C GLY A 89 10.12 -7.78 -18.89
N HIS A 90 11.40 -7.42 -18.85
CA HIS A 90 11.96 -6.62 -17.79
C HIS A 90 13.04 -5.70 -18.35
N LYS A 91 13.02 -4.44 -17.93
CA LYS A 91 13.96 -3.40 -18.32
C LYS A 91 14.41 -2.64 -17.08
N LYS A 92 15.71 -2.46 -16.95
CA LYS A 92 16.30 -1.63 -15.89
C LYS A 92 16.78 -0.33 -16.50
N TYR A 93 16.43 0.78 -15.87
CA TYR A 93 16.86 2.12 -16.28
C TYR A 93 18.03 2.64 -15.44
N GLY A 94 18.20 2.10 -14.23
CA GLY A 94 19.32 2.41 -13.34
C GLY A 94 19.45 1.38 -12.21
N GLU A 95 20.10 1.77 -11.12
CA GLU A 95 20.22 0.90 -9.93
C GLU A 95 18.86 0.70 -9.22
N TYR A 96 18.05 1.74 -9.18
CA TYR A 96 16.80 1.77 -8.41
C TYR A 96 15.53 1.87 -9.27
N SER A 97 15.68 2.19 -10.55
CA SER A 97 14.57 2.27 -11.50
C SER A 97 14.50 1.05 -12.41
N SER A 98 13.32 0.44 -12.47
CA SER A 98 13.05 -0.70 -13.34
C SER A 98 11.58 -0.83 -13.68
N PHE A 99 11.31 -1.34 -14.86
CA PHE A 99 9.97 -1.68 -15.32
C PHE A 99 9.91 -3.17 -15.70
N SER A 100 8.79 -3.82 -15.40
CA SER A 100 8.50 -5.17 -15.89
C SER A 100 7.04 -5.31 -16.25
N TYR A 101 6.77 -6.26 -17.14
CA TYR A 101 5.43 -6.68 -17.48
C TYR A 101 5.31 -8.20 -17.49
N GLN A 102 4.09 -8.68 -17.27
CA GLN A 102 3.72 -10.08 -17.33
C GLN A 102 2.32 -10.22 -17.91
N VAL A 103 2.18 -11.09 -18.92
CA VAL A 103 0.89 -11.49 -19.48
C VAL A 103 0.27 -12.54 -18.57
N ILE A 104 -0.81 -12.17 -17.87
CA ILE A 104 -1.54 -13.06 -16.95
C ILE A 104 -2.47 -13.99 -17.73
N LYS A 105 -3.12 -13.45 -18.77
CA LYS A 105 -4.08 -14.20 -19.58
C LYS A 105 -4.02 -13.75 -21.03
N GLN A 106 -4.01 -14.70 -21.95
CA GLN A 106 -4.04 -14.44 -23.38
C GLN A 106 -5.35 -14.94 -23.98
N GLN A 107 -6.01 -14.08 -24.74
CA GLN A 107 -7.22 -14.37 -25.53
C GLN A 107 -6.94 -13.95 -26.99
N PRO A 108 -7.75 -14.40 -27.98
CA PRO A 108 -7.45 -14.21 -29.40
C PRO A 108 -7.22 -12.75 -29.84
N GLN A 109 -7.83 -11.78 -29.15
CA GLN A 109 -7.73 -10.35 -29.48
C GLN A 109 -7.41 -9.47 -28.26
N GLN A 110 -7.17 -10.09 -27.10
CA GLN A 110 -7.03 -9.39 -25.83
C GLN A 110 -5.99 -10.08 -24.96
N GLN A 111 -5.20 -9.28 -24.24
CA GLN A 111 -4.28 -9.75 -23.23
C GLN A 111 -4.55 -9.04 -21.91
N LEU A 112 -4.57 -9.80 -20.82
CA LEU A 112 -4.53 -9.25 -19.48
C LEU A 112 -3.07 -9.12 -19.07
N ILE A 113 -2.59 -7.89 -18.94
CA ILE A 113 -1.19 -7.59 -18.64
C ILE A 113 -1.11 -6.94 -17.27
N GLN A 114 -0.13 -7.38 -16.48
CA GLN A 114 0.27 -6.73 -15.24
C GLN A 114 1.64 -6.10 -15.43
N THR A 115 1.78 -4.86 -14.99
CA THR A 115 3.05 -4.13 -14.98
C THR A 115 3.49 -3.83 -13.56
N VAL A 116 4.81 -3.80 -13.36
CA VAL A 116 5.46 -3.30 -12.15
C VAL A 116 6.46 -2.24 -12.57
N SER A 117 6.18 -1.01 -12.17
CA SER A 117 7.12 0.09 -12.25
C SER A 117 7.73 0.32 -10.89
N LYS A 118 9.04 0.43 -10.83
CA LYS A 118 9.79 0.77 -9.62
C LYS A 118 10.68 1.94 -9.92
N ASP A 119 10.65 2.91 -9.02
CA ASP A 119 11.57 4.04 -8.98
C ASP A 119 12.07 4.23 -7.53
N ASP A 120 12.94 5.20 -7.30
CA ASP A 120 13.51 5.54 -5.99
C ASP A 120 12.44 5.81 -4.92
N GLU A 121 11.33 6.44 -5.33
CA GLU A 121 10.31 6.92 -4.39
C GLU A 121 9.13 5.97 -4.22
N ARG A 122 8.82 5.19 -5.27
CA ARG A 122 7.58 4.41 -5.34
C ARG A 122 7.70 3.13 -6.14
N THR A 123 6.84 2.18 -5.81
CA THR A 123 6.56 1.02 -6.64
C THR A 123 5.08 1.02 -7.01
N THR A 124 4.80 0.94 -8.31
CA THR A 124 3.46 0.93 -8.88
C THR A 124 3.21 -0.40 -9.54
N TRP A 125 2.14 -1.08 -9.14
CA TRP A 125 1.62 -2.25 -9.82
C TRP A 125 0.35 -1.85 -10.54
N ALA A 126 0.24 -2.20 -11.82
CA ALA A 126 -0.99 -1.99 -12.57
C ALA A 126 -1.40 -3.25 -13.28
N THR A 127 -2.69 -3.39 -13.52
CA THR A 127 -3.26 -4.45 -14.32
C THR A 127 -4.28 -3.85 -15.27
N TYR A 128 -4.15 -4.21 -16.54
CA TYR A 128 -4.98 -3.69 -17.61
C TYR A 128 -5.26 -4.76 -18.66
N VAL A 129 -6.34 -4.56 -19.40
CA VAL A 129 -6.62 -5.32 -20.63
C VAL A 129 -6.05 -4.54 -21.79
N ALA A 130 -5.16 -5.16 -22.56
CA ALA A 130 -4.64 -4.65 -23.81
C ALA A 130 -5.38 -5.31 -24.98
N THR A 131 -5.82 -4.48 -25.93
CA THR A 131 -6.17 -4.91 -27.29
C THR A 131 -5.06 -4.46 -28.24
N HIS A 132 -5.25 -4.64 -29.55
CA HIS A 132 -4.31 -4.13 -30.54
C HIS A 132 -4.14 -2.59 -30.47
N ASP A 133 -5.23 -1.87 -30.17
CA ASP A 133 -5.29 -0.41 -30.32
C ASP A 133 -5.69 0.35 -29.06
N SER A 134 -6.13 -0.34 -28.00
CA SER A 134 -6.61 0.30 -26.77
C SER A 134 -6.17 -0.44 -25.52
N ILE A 135 -6.13 0.31 -24.43
CA ILE A 135 -5.91 -0.21 -23.09
C ILE A 135 -7.14 0.10 -22.25
N MET A 136 -7.56 -0.88 -21.45
CA MET A 136 -8.57 -0.69 -20.43
C MET A 136 -7.94 -0.94 -19.06
N PRO A 137 -7.72 0.10 -18.22
CA PRO A 137 -7.23 -0.09 -16.86
C PRO A 137 -8.24 -0.90 -16.03
N LEU A 138 -7.73 -1.82 -15.21
CA LEU A 138 -8.56 -2.58 -14.26
C LEU A 138 -8.23 -2.22 -12.81
N THR A 139 -6.95 -2.28 -12.44
CA THR A 139 -6.52 -1.97 -11.09
C THR A 139 -5.13 -1.37 -11.07
N THR A 140 -4.88 -0.52 -10.08
CA THR A 140 -3.56 0.04 -9.77
C THR A 140 -3.35 -0.03 -8.26
N ARG A 141 -2.12 -0.31 -7.86
CA ARG A 141 -1.66 -0.25 -6.48
C ARG A 141 -0.35 0.53 -6.47
N ILE A 142 -0.31 1.56 -5.65
CA ILE A 142 0.87 2.42 -5.49
C ILE A 142 1.40 2.20 -4.07
N TYR A 143 2.70 1.99 -3.96
CA TYR A 143 3.41 1.97 -2.70
C TYR A 143 4.49 3.04 -2.74
N ALA A 144 4.32 4.10 -1.96
CA ALA A 144 5.31 5.15 -1.82
C ALA A 144 6.04 4.99 -0.49
N PHE A 145 7.35 5.23 -0.48
CA PHE A 145 8.14 5.23 0.75
C PHE A 145 7.62 6.28 1.77
N ASP A 146 7.11 7.41 1.25
CA ASP A 146 6.52 8.50 2.04
C ASP A 146 5.28 8.10 2.86
N TYR A 147 4.68 6.95 2.58
CA TYR A 147 3.63 6.42 3.44
C TYR A 147 4.16 5.97 4.80
N MET A 148 5.45 5.61 4.92
CA MET A 148 5.99 5.12 6.18
C MET A 148 5.96 6.20 7.29
N PRO A 149 6.48 7.43 7.10
CA PRO A 149 6.38 8.49 8.10
C PRO A 149 4.93 8.84 8.47
N ALA A 150 4.06 8.98 7.48
CA ALA A 150 2.65 9.31 7.70
C ALA A 150 1.93 8.20 8.48
N SER A 151 2.18 6.95 8.14
CA SER A 151 1.59 5.77 8.81
C SER A 151 2.09 5.63 10.23
N ALA A 152 3.38 5.88 10.47
CA ALA A 152 3.99 5.87 11.79
C ALA A 152 3.36 6.93 12.71
N ALA A 153 3.16 8.16 12.19
CA ALA A 153 2.52 9.25 12.90
C ALA A 153 1.04 8.94 13.22
N ALA A 154 0.28 8.46 12.23
CA ALA A 154 -1.11 8.08 12.42
C ALA A 154 -1.27 6.95 13.45
N ALA A 155 -0.45 5.89 13.36
CA ALA A 155 -0.42 4.80 14.32
C ALA A 155 -0.10 5.30 15.74
N PHE A 156 0.85 6.23 15.87
CA PHE A 156 1.22 6.80 17.17
C PHE A 156 0.03 7.55 17.80
N VAL A 157 -0.66 8.40 17.04
CA VAL A 157 -1.85 9.13 17.52
C VAL A 157 -2.94 8.17 17.99
N VAL A 158 -3.25 7.14 17.20
CA VAL A 158 -4.28 6.15 17.57
C VAL A 158 -3.92 5.41 18.86
N VAL A 159 -2.66 5.02 19.04
CA VAL A 159 -2.21 4.36 20.28
C VAL A 159 -2.37 5.29 21.50
N GLN A 160 -2.08 6.60 21.36
CA GLN A 160 -2.30 7.55 22.45
C GLN A 160 -3.79 7.75 22.75
N LEU A 161 -4.64 7.83 21.73
CA LEU A 161 -6.09 7.94 21.91
C LEU A 161 -6.65 6.70 22.60
N LEU A 162 -6.23 5.50 22.18
CA LEU A 162 -6.66 4.25 22.80
C LEU A 162 -6.24 4.21 24.29
N LYS A 163 -5.04 4.69 24.62
CA LYS A 163 -4.57 4.81 26.00
C LYS A 163 -5.45 5.76 26.82
N CYS A 164 -5.79 6.92 26.28
CA CYS A 164 -6.69 7.88 26.94
C CYS A 164 -8.08 7.26 27.15
N PHE A 165 -8.59 6.55 26.15
CA PHE A 165 -9.88 5.87 26.21
C PHE A 165 -9.91 4.75 27.26
N ILE A 166 -8.88 3.89 27.32
CA ILE A 166 -8.76 2.84 28.34
C ILE A 166 -8.70 3.47 29.74
N ARG A 167 -7.91 4.53 29.93
CA ARG A 167 -7.85 5.25 31.21
C ARG A 167 -9.21 5.81 31.62
N TYR A 168 -9.94 6.39 30.67
CA TYR A 168 -11.29 6.89 30.89
C TYR A 168 -12.26 5.78 31.31
N LEU A 169 -12.22 4.61 30.64
CA LEU A 169 -13.06 3.46 30.99
C LEU A 169 -12.75 2.91 32.39
N ILE A 170 -11.47 2.78 32.74
CA ILE A 170 -11.05 2.33 34.08
C ILE A 170 -11.55 3.31 35.14
N TRP A 171 -11.33 4.62 34.94
CA TRP A 171 -11.79 5.65 35.86
C TRP A 171 -13.30 5.63 36.04
N ARG A 172 -14.07 5.55 34.95
CA ARG A 172 -15.53 5.44 34.99
C ARG A 172 -16.01 4.20 35.75
N ASN A 173 -15.38 3.06 35.53
CA ASN A 173 -15.73 1.81 36.22
C ASN A 173 -15.36 1.84 37.70
N GLN A 174 -14.23 2.44 38.08
CA GLN A 174 -13.84 2.64 39.48
C GLN A 174 -14.83 3.54 40.23
N ILE A 175 -15.30 4.62 39.60
CA ILE A 175 -16.36 5.48 40.18
C ILE A 175 -17.64 4.68 40.39
N ARG A 176 -18.05 3.89 39.38
CA ARG A 176 -19.27 3.07 39.47
C ARG A 176 -19.22 2.06 40.61
N LEU A 177 -18.08 1.40 40.80
CA LEU A 177 -17.87 0.43 41.88
C LEU A 177 -17.83 1.09 43.26
N SER A 178 -17.26 2.30 43.35
CA SER A 178 -17.21 3.06 44.61
C SER A 178 -18.61 3.50 45.05
N CYS A 179 -19.45 3.97 44.11
CA CYS A 179 -20.84 4.32 44.42
C CYS A 179 -21.72 3.09 44.74
N SER A 180 -21.40 1.89 44.25
CA SER A 180 -22.16 0.67 44.59
C SER A 180 -21.77 0.06 45.94
N ALA A 181 -20.64 0.47 46.52
CA ALA A 181 -20.16 -0.03 47.82
C ALA A 181 -20.68 0.80 49.02
N GLU A 182 -21.32 1.95 48.75
CA GLU A 182 -21.89 2.85 49.77
C GLU A 182 -23.39 2.60 50.04
N TYR A 183 -23.98 1.52 49.52
CA TYR A 183 -25.37 1.11 49.78
C TYR A 183 -25.46 -0.28 50.38
#